data_AF-A0A3D5CF48-F1
#
_entry.id   AF-A0A3D5CF48-F1
#
_cell.length_a   1.000
_cell.length_b   1.000
_cell.length_c   1.000
_cell.angle_alpha   90.00
_cell.angle_beta   90.00
_cell.angle_gamma   90.00
#
_symmetry.space_group_name_H-M   'P 1'
#
loop_
_entity.id
_entity.type
_entity.pdbx_description
1 polymer ?
#
loop_
_entity_poly.entity_id
_entity_poly.type
_entity_poly.pdbx_seq_one_letter_code
_entity_poly.pdbx_strand_id
1 'polypeptide(L)'
;FDDVRGAKWVQPALTTVRQPIREMAAAAIDELVAIAHGADPQARIIELPTTLVVRGSTGTSGAGPETLSRESPRDRPRRESV
;
A
#
# COMPACT_ATOMS: atom_id res chain seq x y z
N PHE A 1 -6.18 0.73 7.71
CA PHE A 1 -5.45 1.98 7.38
C PHE A 1 -5.27 2.78 8.68
N ASP A 2 -4.48 3.85 8.69
CA ASP A 2 -4.17 4.78 9.81
C ASP A 2 -3.47 4.25 11.07
N ASP A 3 -3.45 2.93 11.31
CA ASP A 3 -2.96 2.33 12.56
C ASP A 3 -3.50 3.02 13.84
N VAL A 4 -4.82 3.26 13.86
CA VAL A 4 -5.50 3.81 15.03
C VAL A 4 -5.30 2.93 16.26
N ARG A 5 -5.40 3.52 17.47
CA ARG A 5 -5.14 2.81 18.74
C ARG A 5 -5.91 1.49 18.87
N GLY A 6 -7.16 1.46 18.41
CA GLY A 6 -8.02 0.27 18.43
C GLY A 6 -7.46 -0.92 17.66
N ALA A 7 -6.65 -0.71 16.61
CA ALA A 7 -6.13 -1.78 15.75
C ALA A 7 -5.30 -2.83 16.50
N LYS A 8 -4.70 -2.45 17.65
CA LYS A 8 -3.92 -3.34 18.51
C LYS A 8 -4.76 -4.23 19.42
N TRP A 9 -6.02 -3.86 19.66
CA TRP A 9 -6.86 -4.47 20.71
C TRP A 9 -7.97 -5.35 20.16
N VAL A 10 -8.24 -5.31 18.86
CA VAL A 10 -9.14 -6.27 18.18
C VAL A 10 -8.47 -7.64 18.08
N GLN A 11 -9.23 -8.73 18.08
CA GLN A 11 -8.71 -10.10 17.93
C GLN A 11 -9.20 -10.73 16.61
N PRO A 12 -8.30 -11.12 15.69
CA PRO A 12 -6.85 -10.88 15.71
C PRO A 12 -6.50 -9.40 15.53
N ALA A 13 -5.35 -8.96 16.07
CA ALA A 13 -4.90 -7.59 15.92
C ALA A 13 -4.70 -7.22 14.44
N LEU A 14 -5.16 -6.04 14.04
CA LEU A 14 -5.29 -5.67 12.64
C LEU A 14 -3.94 -5.30 12.01
N THR A 15 -3.62 -5.90 10.87
CA THR A 15 -2.58 -5.40 9.97
C THR A 15 -3.07 -4.13 9.28
N THR A 16 -2.28 -3.07 9.31
CA THR A 16 -2.68 -1.74 8.81
C THR A 16 -1.55 -1.05 8.08
N VAL A 17 -1.87 -0.20 7.09
CA VAL A 17 -0.94 0.82 6.59
C VAL A 17 -1.01 2.04 7.50
N ARG A 18 0.10 2.41 8.15
CA ARG A 18 0.27 3.60 9.00
C ARG A 18 0.57 4.81 8.13
N GLN A 19 -0.17 5.90 8.35
CA GLN A 19 0.07 7.19 7.72
C GLN A 19 1.10 8.04 8.49
N PRO A 20 1.97 8.80 7.81
CA PRO A 20 2.91 9.75 8.40
C PRO A 20 2.21 11.08 8.74
N ILE A 21 1.22 11.03 9.64
CA ILE A 21 0.32 12.17 9.91
C ILE A 21 1.08 13.41 10.43
N ARG A 22 2.20 13.21 11.15
CA ARG A 22 3.01 14.33 11.66
C ARG A 22 3.72 15.07 10.52
N GLU A 23 4.31 14.32 9.61
CA GLU A 23 5.00 14.86 8.44
C GLU A 23 4.01 15.50 7.47
N MET A 24 2.83 14.91 7.28
CA MET A 24 1.74 15.52 6.50
C MET A 24 1.32 16.87 7.07
N ALA A 25 1.11 16.94 8.39
CA ALA A 25 0.74 18.17 9.07
C ALA A 25 1.86 19.23 8.96
N ALA A 26 3.12 18.84 9.15
CA ALA A 26 4.25 19.75 9.00
C ALA A 26 4.31 20.34 7.58
N ALA A 27 4.27 19.48 6.55
CA ALA A 27 4.30 19.92 5.16
C ALA A 27 3.14 20.89 4.81
N ALA A 28 1.93 20.58 5.29
CA ALA A 28 0.77 21.45 5.07
C ALA A 28 0.90 22.81 5.77
N ILE A 29 1.43 22.83 7.00
CA ILE A 29 1.64 24.07 7.75
C ILE A 29 2.75 24.90 7.13
N ASP A 30 3.86 24.29 6.70
CA ASP A 30 4.95 24.96 6.01
C ASP A 30 4.46 25.67 4.74
N GLU A 31 3.61 25.00 3.96
CA GLU A 31 3.01 25.58 2.75
C GLU A 31 2.05 26.73 3.09
N LEU A 32 1.20 26.57 4.11
CA LEU A 32 0.29 27.63 4.55
C LEU A 32 1.05 28.88 5.02
N VAL A 33 2.15 28.70 5.76
CA VAL A 33 3.02 29.80 6.21
C VAL A 33 3.68 30.50 5.02
N ALA A 34 4.19 29.74 4.05
CA ALA A 34 4.76 30.33 2.83
C ALA A 34 3.75 31.19 2.07
N ILE A 35 2.52 30.69 1.89
CA ILE A 35 1.43 31.42 1.24
C ILE A 35 1.08 32.69 2.02
N ALA A 36 1.01 32.61 3.35
CA ALA A 36 0.76 33.78 4.21
C ALA A 36 1.84 34.87 4.08
N HIS A 37 3.06 34.48 3.69
CA HIS A 37 4.17 35.40 3.40
C HIS A 37 4.25 35.84 1.92
N GLY A 38 3.23 35.52 1.11
CA GLY A 38 3.12 35.98 -0.27
C GLY A 38 3.72 35.03 -1.31
N ALA A 39 4.03 33.78 -0.95
CA ALA A 39 4.38 32.77 -1.94
C ALA A 39 3.16 32.42 -2.82
N ASP A 40 3.38 32.30 -4.12
CA ASP A 40 2.37 31.81 -5.06
C ASP A 40 2.17 30.30 -4.87
N PRO A 41 0.94 29.79 -4.59
CA PRO A 41 0.69 28.37 -4.39
C PRO A 41 1.08 27.56 -5.64
N GLN A 42 2.22 26.88 -5.58
CA GLN A 42 2.64 25.97 -6.64
C GLN A 42 2.00 24.60 -6.40
N ALA A 43 1.46 23.98 -7.45
CA ALA A 43 1.03 22.59 -7.39
C ALA A 43 2.26 21.68 -7.20
N ARG A 44 2.62 21.40 -5.94
CA ARG A 44 3.74 20.52 -5.58
C ARG A 44 3.22 19.18 -5.10
N ILE A 45 3.76 18.10 -5.65
CA ILE A 45 3.54 16.75 -5.13
C ILE A 45 4.61 16.49 -4.06
N ILE A 46 4.16 16.26 -2.83
CA ILE A 46 5.01 15.85 -1.71
C ILE A 46 4.74 14.37 -1.43
N GLU A 47 5.74 13.53 -1.68
CA GLU A 47 5.64 12.10 -1.37
C GLU A 47 6.06 11.85 0.08
N LEU A 48 5.14 11.33 0.88
CA LEU A 48 5.37 10.96 2.27
C LEU A 48 5.16 9.45 2.42
N PRO A 49 6.21 8.68 2.74
CA PRO A 49 6.13 7.23 2.74
C PRO A 49 5.22 6.73 3.88
N THR A 50 4.41 5.74 3.56
CA THR A 50 3.58 5.02 4.53
C THR A 50 4.29 3.76 5.00
N THR A 51 3.85 3.17 6.11
CA THR A 51 4.46 1.94 6.64
C THR A 51 3.42 0.85 6.80
N LEU A 52 3.67 -0.34 6.24
CA LEU A 52 2.86 -1.52 6.54
C LEU A 52 3.20 -2.03 7.96
N VAL A 53 2.20 -2.07 8.82
CA VAL A 53 2.29 -2.61 10.18
C VAL A 53 1.62 -3.98 10.19
N VAL A 54 2.43 -5.04 10.09
CA VAL A 54 1.96 -6.43 10.07
C VAL A 54 1.59 -6.89 11.48
N ARG A 55 0.41 -7.50 11.61
CA ARG A 55 -0.13 -8.13 12.81
C ARG A 55 -0.85 -9.44 12.45
N GLY A 56 -1.83 -9.86 13.25
CA GLY A 56 -2.47 -11.17 13.15
C GLY A 56 -3.63 -11.28 12.16
N SER A 57 -4.16 -10.17 11.62
CA SER A 57 -5.36 -10.22 10.76
C SER A 57 -5.07 -10.49 9.28
N THR A 58 -3.80 -10.70 8.91
CA THR A 58 -3.39 -11.05 7.55
C THR A 58 -2.59 -12.34 7.56
N GLY A 59 -2.83 -13.20 6.59
CA GLY A 59 -2.10 -14.45 6.41
C GLY A 59 -2.06 -14.82 4.94
N THR A 60 -1.44 -15.96 4.63
CA THR A 60 -1.49 -16.53 3.28
C THR A 60 -2.95 -16.78 2.90
N SER A 61 -3.36 -16.37 1.70
CA SER A 61 -4.59 -16.91 1.13
C SER A 61 -4.40 -18.43 1.09
N GLY A 62 -5.32 -19.18 1.69
CA GLY A 62 -5.28 -20.65 1.71
C GLY A 62 -5.52 -21.23 0.33
N ALA A 63 -4.65 -20.94 -0.64
CA ALA A 63 -4.40 -21.87 -1.72
C ALA A 63 -3.52 -22.96 -1.10
N GLY A 64 -4.10 -24.14 -0.91
CA GLY A 64 -3.28 -25.36 -0.83
C GLY A 64 -2.36 -25.44 -2.06
N PRO A 65 -1.43 -26.40 -2.11
CA PRO A 65 -0.57 -26.56 -3.26
C PRO A 65 -1.38 -27.08 -4.46
N GLU A 66 -2.19 -26.22 -5.08
CA GLU A 66 -2.38 -26.30 -6.52
C GLU A 66 -1.03 -25.90 -7.11
N THR A 67 -0.22 -26.93 -7.27
CA THR A 67 0.78 -27.05 -8.31
C THR A 67 0.12 -26.54 -9.58
N LEU A 68 0.24 -25.24 -9.86
CA LEU A 68 0.06 -24.72 -11.20
C LEU A 68 1.16 -25.38 -12.00
N SER A 69 0.87 -26.57 -12.51
CA SER A 69 1.62 -27.23 -13.56
C SER A 69 1.74 -26.19 -14.66
N ARG A 70 2.88 -25.51 -14.69
CA ARG A 70 3.31 -24.77 -15.86
C ARG A 70 3.44 -25.83 -16.94
N GLU A 71 2.39 -26.06 -17.70
CA GLU A 71 2.50 -26.75 -18.97
C GLU A 71 3.56 -26.00 -19.78
N SER A 72 4.68 -26.68 -19.98
CA SER A 72 5.80 -26.19 -20.75
C SER A 72 5.31 -25.94 -22.18
N PRO A 73 5.54 -24.76 -22.79
CA PRO A 73 5.05 -24.43 -24.14
C PRO A 73 5.50 -25.39 -25.26
N ARG A 74 6.33 -26.39 -24.96
CA ARG A 74 6.88 -27.36 -25.93
C ARG A 74 5.89 -28.44 -26.38
N ASP A 75 4.75 -28.58 -25.72
CA ASP A 75 3.80 -29.69 -26.00
C ASP A 75 2.52 -29.26 -26.73
N ARG A 76 2.46 -28.03 -27.26
CA ARG A 76 1.34 -27.62 -28.12
C ARG A 76 1.50 -28.26 -29.51
N PRO A 77 0.60 -29.14 -29.97
CA PRO A 77 0.63 -29.62 -31.33
C PRO A 77 0.40 -28.45 -32.30
N ARG A 78 1.25 -28.33 -33.33
CA ARG A 78 1.07 -27.38 -34.44
C ARG A 78 -0.29 -27.68 -35.07
N ARG A 79 -1.22 -26.73 -34.98
CA ARG A 79 -2.42 -26.75 -35.83
C ARG A 79 -1.94 -26.47 -37.26
N GLU A 80 -1.98 -27.50 -38.10
CA GLU A 80 -1.84 -27.33 -39.54
C GLU A 80 -3.09 -26.64 -40.06
N SER A 81 -2.89 -25.49 -40.70
CA SER A 81 -3.93 -24.70 -41.34
C SER A 81 -4.32 -25.35 -42.67
N VAL A 82 -5.61 -25.59 -42.87
CA VAL A 82 -6.22 -25.76 -44.20
C VAL A 82 -6.81 -24.42 -44.62
#